data_AF-A0A382GWG6-F1
#
_entry.id   AF-A0A382GWG6-F1
#
_cell.length_a   1.000
_cell.length_b   1.000
_cell.length_c   1.000
_cell.angle_alpha   90.00
_cell.angle_beta   90.00
_cell.angle_gamma   90.00
#
_symmetry.space_group_name_H-M   'P 1'
#
loop_
_entity.id
_entity.type
_entity.pdbx_description
1 polymer ?
#
loop_
_entity_poly.entity_id
_entity_poly.type
_entity_poly.pdbx_seq_one_letter_code
_entity_poly.pdbx_strand_id
1 'polypeptide(L)'
;MFNLTKFFNKGLKDSVLFLSNGAISHNGPWKQIYANTLVDRFYVGDFSAAEYTISVDFDNDNKELIKLLVTASISEASIIIYARNNLGTDLVELSASVNESYVDIIANPTAGKDGSKIIYTVQYFQNQNPLIL
;
A
#
# COMPACT_ATOMS: atom_id res chain seq x y z
N MET A 1 4.28 -15.37 -26.46
CA MET A 1 3.33 -14.25 -26.24
C MET A 1 2.63 -14.47 -24.90
N PHE A 2 2.59 -13.44 -24.05
CA PHE A 2 1.90 -13.50 -22.76
C PHE A 2 0.38 -13.59 -23.00
N ASN A 3 -0.32 -14.44 -22.24
CA ASN A 3 -1.76 -14.65 -22.40
C ASN A 3 -2.47 -14.57 -21.04
N LEU A 4 -3.30 -13.54 -20.90
CA LEU A 4 -4.09 -13.25 -19.70
C LEU A 4 -5.16 -14.30 -19.40
N THR A 5 -5.67 -15.02 -20.40
CA THR A 5 -6.72 -16.04 -20.20
C THR A 5 -6.23 -17.27 -19.43
N LYS A 6 -4.91 -17.39 -19.22
CA LYS A 6 -4.31 -18.42 -18.36
C LYS A 6 -4.40 -18.09 -16.87
N PHE A 7 -4.74 -16.86 -16.52
CA PHE A 7 -4.77 -16.38 -15.14
C PHE A 7 -6.17 -16.00 -14.66
N PHE A 8 -7.08 -15.61 -15.56
CA PHE A 8 -8.44 -15.22 -15.17
C PHE A 8 -9.50 -15.52 -16.25
N ASN A 9 -10.77 -15.61 -15.80
CA ASN A 9 -11.97 -15.80 -16.60
C ASN A 9 -13.13 -14.93 -16.08
N LYS A 10 -14.27 -14.90 -16.76
CA LYS A 10 -15.51 -14.27 -16.25
C LYS A 10 -16.05 -15.09 -15.08
N GLY A 11 -16.18 -14.46 -13.93
CA GLY A 11 -16.83 -15.01 -12.74
C GLY A 11 -18.32 -14.71 -12.69
N LEU A 12 -18.99 -15.27 -11.70
CA LEU A 12 -20.41 -15.00 -11.42
C LEU A 12 -20.60 -13.55 -10.92
N LYS A 13 -21.78 -12.96 -11.11
CA LYS A 13 -22.10 -11.58 -10.66
C LYS A 13 -21.10 -10.53 -11.14
N ASP A 14 -20.74 -10.62 -12.43
CA ASP A 14 -19.80 -9.70 -13.08
C ASP A 14 -18.46 -9.54 -12.34
N SER A 15 -18.00 -10.64 -11.73
CA SER A 15 -16.70 -10.71 -11.06
C SER A 15 -15.61 -11.27 -11.98
N VAL A 16 -14.35 -11.11 -11.56
CA VAL A 16 -13.21 -11.78 -12.18
C VAL A 16 -12.97 -13.11 -11.46
N LEU A 17 -13.01 -14.22 -12.20
CA LEU A 17 -12.64 -15.54 -11.68
C LEU A 17 -11.15 -15.74 -11.84
N PHE A 18 -10.41 -15.82 -10.73
CA PHE A 18 -8.99 -16.12 -10.76
C PHE A 18 -8.74 -17.63 -10.92
N LEU A 19 -7.86 -17.98 -11.87
CA LEU A 19 -7.31 -19.32 -12.01
C LEU A 19 -6.15 -19.51 -11.03
N SER A 20 -5.84 -20.77 -10.67
CA SER A 20 -4.80 -21.09 -9.68
C SER A 20 -4.99 -20.40 -8.33
N ASN A 21 -6.25 -20.29 -7.88
CA ASN A 21 -6.66 -19.62 -6.63
C ASN A 21 -6.22 -18.15 -6.51
N GLY A 22 -5.88 -17.49 -7.63
CA GLY A 22 -5.53 -16.07 -7.62
C GLY A 22 -4.25 -15.72 -6.87
N ALA A 23 -3.24 -16.60 -6.90
CA ALA A 23 -1.92 -16.25 -6.42
C ALA A 23 -1.37 -15.03 -7.18
N ILE A 24 -1.00 -13.98 -6.45
CA ILE A 24 -0.39 -12.76 -7.00
C ILE A 24 1.01 -12.62 -6.41
N SER A 25 2.01 -12.43 -7.27
CA SER A 25 3.40 -12.19 -6.88
C SER A 25 3.85 -10.79 -7.25
N HIS A 26 4.67 -10.19 -6.38
CA HIS A 26 5.14 -8.81 -6.50
C HIS A 26 6.65 -8.77 -6.33
N ASN A 27 7.35 -8.03 -7.20
CA ASN A 27 8.81 -7.89 -7.16
C ASN A 27 9.28 -6.42 -7.15
N GLY A 28 8.35 -5.46 -7.19
CA GLY A 28 8.67 -4.03 -7.14
C GLY A 28 8.10 -3.22 -8.30
N PRO A 29 8.62 -2.00 -8.53
CA PRO A 29 9.88 -1.45 -8.01
C PRO A 29 9.90 -1.28 -6.48
N TRP A 30 11.05 -1.52 -5.85
CA TRP A 30 11.25 -1.26 -4.43
C TRP A 30 11.82 0.15 -4.20
N LYS A 31 11.51 0.72 -3.04
CA LYS A 31 12.11 1.97 -2.56
C LYS A 31 12.98 1.70 -1.34
N GLN A 32 14.07 2.44 -1.20
CA GLN A 32 14.89 2.39 0.01
C GLN A 32 14.31 3.38 1.03
N ILE A 33 14.10 2.93 2.25
CA ILE A 33 13.50 3.75 3.32
C ILE A 33 14.60 4.48 4.10
N TYR A 34 14.43 5.79 4.18
CA TYR A 34 15.07 6.72 5.11
C TYR A 34 13.99 7.57 5.80
N ALA A 35 14.39 8.45 6.71
CA ALA A 35 13.47 9.41 7.32
C ALA A 35 12.64 10.17 6.26
N ASN A 36 11.32 10.23 6.49
CA ASN A 36 10.33 10.88 5.64
C ASN A 36 10.27 10.37 4.19
N THR A 37 10.43 9.05 3.99
CA THR A 37 10.33 8.46 2.65
C THR A 37 8.88 8.43 2.17
N LEU A 38 8.62 9.02 1.00
CA LEU A 38 7.32 8.95 0.33
C LEU A 38 7.10 7.55 -0.27
N VAL A 39 6.25 6.75 0.37
CA VAL A 39 5.86 5.42 -0.10
C VAL A 39 4.94 5.54 -1.30
N ASP A 40 3.88 6.32 -1.16
CA ASP A 40 2.83 6.47 -2.16
C ASP A 40 2.17 7.85 -2.06
N ARG A 41 1.61 8.32 -3.17
CA ARG A 41 0.87 9.58 -3.26
C ARG A 41 -0.31 9.42 -4.19
N PHE A 42 -1.50 9.79 -3.73
CA PHE A 42 -2.70 9.82 -4.57
C PHE A 42 -3.48 11.13 -4.40
N TYR A 43 -4.21 11.52 -5.45
CA TYR A 43 -5.02 12.74 -5.45
C TYR A 43 -6.31 12.53 -4.65
N VAL A 44 -6.57 13.41 -3.68
CA VAL A 44 -7.71 13.29 -2.77
C VAL A 44 -9.06 13.48 -3.50
N GLY A 45 -9.05 14.14 -4.66
CA GLY A 45 -10.24 14.28 -5.51
C GLY A 45 -10.62 13.03 -6.28
N ASP A 46 -9.67 12.12 -6.54
CA ASP A 46 -9.96 10.87 -7.25
C ASP A 46 -10.38 9.76 -6.29
N PHE A 47 -9.68 9.61 -5.16
CA PHE A 47 -9.86 8.50 -4.24
C PHE A 47 -10.17 8.96 -2.82
N SER A 48 -11.16 8.32 -2.18
CA SER A 48 -11.53 8.55 -0.78
C SER A 48 -10.71 7.69 0.19
N ALA A 49 -10.28 6.52 -0.27
CA ALA A 49 -9.62 5.53 0.56
C ALA A 49 -8.68 4.64 -0.24
N ALA A 50 -7.75 4.03 0.49
CA ALA A 50 -6.82 3.06 -0.04
C ALA A 50 -6.51 1.98 1.01
N GLU A 51 -6.42 0.73 0.57
CA GLU A 51 -5.92 -0.39 1.37
C GLU A 51 -4.55 -0.81 0.84
N TYR A 52 -3.58 -0.92 1.75
CA TYR A 52 -2.21 -1.29 1.40
C TYR A 52 -1.82 -2.64 2.00
N THR A 53 -1.05 -3.42 1.24
CA THR A 53 -0.22 -4.51 1.77
C THR A 53 1.23 -4.17 1.47
N ILE A 54 2.01 -3.96 2.52
CA ILE A 54 3.39 -3.47 2.49
C ILE A 54 4.31 -4.59 2.96
N SER A 55 5.36 -4.89 2.18
CA SER A 55 6.45 -5.77 2.59
C SER A 55 7.72 -4.95 2.73
N VAL A 56 8.38 -5.07 3.88
CA VAL A 56 9.65 -4.43 4.21
C VAL A 56 10.70 -5.52 4.42
N ASP A 57 11.82 -5.40 3.72
CA ASP A 57 12.94 -6.34 3.77
C ASP A 57 14.23 -5.56 4.04
N PHE A 58 14.81 -5.77 5.21
CA PHE A 58 16.07 -5.13 5.61
C PHE A 58 17.26 -6.04 5.31
N ASP A 59 17.18 -7.28 5.77
CA ASP A 59 18.17 -8.34 5.55
C ASP A 59 17.52 -9.73 5.62
N ASN A 60 18.34 -10.78 5.69
CA ASN A 60 17.88 -12.16 5.72
C ASN A 60 16.99 -12.49 6.93
N ASP A 61 17.21 -11.82 8.06
CA ASP A 61 16.59 -12.13 9.36
C ASP A 61 15.56 -11.08 9.79
N ASN A 62 15.52 -9.93 9.12
CA ASN A 62 14.67 -8.79 9.44
C ASN A 62 13.72 -8.49 8.30
N LYS A 63 12.49 -9.01 8.44
CA LYS A 63 11.40 -8.84 7.47
C LYS A 63 10.11 -8.53 8.17
N GLU A 64 9.27 -7.76 7.49
CA GLU A 64 8.00 -7.30 8.02
C GLU A 64 6.94 -7.22 6.91
N LEU A 65 5.73 -7.65 7.23
CA LEU A 65 4.54 -7.52 6.39
C LEU A 65 3.48 -6.73 7.16
N ILE A 66 2.97 -5.66 6.55
CA ILE A 66 2.01 -4.73 7.16
C ILE A 66 0.80 -4.60 6.25
N LYS A 67 -0.39 -4.55 6.86
CA LYS A 67 -1.63 -4.14 6.20
C LYS A 67 -2.24 -2.95 6.90
N LEU A 68 -2.64 -1.97 6.11
CA LEU A 68 -3.21 -0.73 6.63
C LEU A 68 -4.31 -0.19 5.72
N LEU A 69 -5.20 0.59 6.33
CA LEU A 69 -6.23 1.35 5.64
C LEU A 69 -5.91 2.84 5.78
N VAL A 70 -6.17 3.58 4.71
CA VAL A 70 -6.11 5.03 4.68
C VAL A 70 -7.46 5.54 4.21
N THR A 71 -8.02 6.49 4.94
CA THR A 71 -9.19 7.26 4.53
C THR A 71 -8.84 8.74 4.60
N ALA A 72 -9.24 9.50 3.59
CA ALA A 72 -8.87 10.91 3.54
C ALA A 72 -10.02 11.79 3.04
N SER A 73 -10.00 13.01 3.56
CA SER A 73 -10.72 14.18 3.06
C SER A 73 -9.69 15.25 2.70
N ILE A 74 -10.14 16.39 2.17
CA ILE A 74 -9.24 17.52 1.80
C ILE A 74 -8.37 17.96 2.98
N SER A 75 -8.91 17.95 4.21
CA SER A 75 -8.24 18.50 5.39
C SER A 75 -7.67 17.46 6.34
N GLU A 76 -8.09 16.20 6.22
CA GLU A 76 -7.72 15.15 7.18
C GLU A 76 -7.44 13.83 6.47
N ALA A 77 -6.33 13.20 6.83
CA ALA A 77 -6.02 11.81 6.48
C ALA A 77 -5.93 10.99 7.77
N SER A 78 -6.59 9.84 7.78
CA SER A 78 -6.57 8.87 8.86
C SER A 78 -5.94 7.58 8.36
N ILE A 79 -5.14 6.95 9.22
CA ILE A 79 -4.44 5.70 8.95
C ILE A 79 -4.65 4.73 10.10
N ILE A 80 -4.90 3.46 9.78
CA ILE A 80 -4.93 2.38 10.76
C ILE A 80 -4.15 1.18 10.24
N ILE A 81 -3.18 0.74 11.03
CA ILE A 81 -2.50 -0.54 10.83
C ILE A 81 -3.33 -1.61 11.54
N TYR A 82 -3.97 -2.48 10.75
CA TYR A 82 -4.87 -3.51 11.29
C TYR A 82 -4.22 -4.90 11.32
N ALA A 83 -3.10 -5.08 10.62
CA ALA A 83 -2.27 -6.28 10.74
C ALA A 83 -0.79 -5.93 10.53
N ARG A 84 0.06 -6.48 11.40
CA ARG A 84 1.52 -6.39 11.32
C ARG A 84 2.09 -7.74 11.74
N ASN A 85 3.04 -8.25 10.96
CA ASN A 85 3.79 -9.45 11.29
C ASN A 85 5.25 -9.26 10.91
N ASN A 86 6.16 -9.50 11.84
CA ASN A 86 7.59 -9.32 11.64
C ASN A 86 8.40 -10.38 12.40
N LEU A 87 9.70 -10.42 12.11
CA LEU A 87 10.64 -11.35 12.74
C LEU A 87 11.23 -10.80 14.05
N GLY A 88 10.38 -10.21 14.91
CA GLY A 88 10.72 -9.82 16.28
C GLY A 88 10.96 -8.33 16.51
N THR A 89 11.04 -7.52 15.44
CA THR A 89 11.11 -6.06 15.53
C THR A 89 10.38 -5.41 14.37
N ASP A 90 9.74 -4.28 14.66
CA ASP A 90 9.16 -3.41 13.65
C ASP A 90 10.30 -2.74 12.88
N LEU A 91 10.19 -2.66 11.56
CA LEU A 91 11.21 -2.08 10.68
C LEU A 91 10.85 -0.66 10.25
N VAL A 92 9.56 -0.33 10.26
CA VAL A 92 9.05 0.95 9.76
C VAL A 92 7.87 1.47 10.57
N GLU A 93 7.84 2.78 10.75
CA GLU A 93 6.67 3.55 11.17
C GLU A 93 6.01 4.21 9.96
N LEU A 94 4.69 4.03 9.84
CA LEU A 94 3.91 4.51 8.71
C LEU A 94 2.91 5.57 9.17
N SER A 95 2.81 6.64 8.38
CA SER A 95 1.89 7.74 8.63
C SER A 95 1.23 8.20 7.33
N ALA A 96 0.08 8.85 7.46
CA ALA A 96 -0.61 9.50 6.36
C ALA A 96 -0.76 10.99 6.66
N SER A 97 -0.62 11.82 5.63
CA SER A 97 -0.89 13.26 5.72
C SER A 97 -1.58 13.74 4.46
N VAL A 98 -2.33 14.83 4.53
CA VAL A 98 -2.98 15.45 3.37
C VAL A 98 -2.63 16.94 3.31
N ASN A 99 -2.43 17.46 2.10
CA ASN A 99 -2.09 18.86 1.85
C ASN A 99 -3.12 19.58 0.97
N GLU A 100 -4.40 19.31 1.19
CA GLU A 100 -5.54 19.83 0.41
C GLU A 100 -5.63 19.37 -1.05
N SER A 101 -4.59 18.70 -1.56
CA SER A 101 -4.58 18.13 -2.92
C SER A 101 -4.24 16.64 -2.90
N TYR A 102 -3.20 16.26 -2.18
CA TYR A 102 -2.64 14.92 -2.20
C TYR A 102 -2.61 14.31 -0.81
N VAL A 103 -2.86 13.00 -0.77
CA VAL A 103 -2.61 12.15 0.38
C VAL A 103 -1.24 11.52 0.20
N ASP A 104 -0.39 11.70 1.20
CA ASP A 104 0.96 11.16 1.25
C ASP A 104 1.06 10.06 2.29
N ILE A 105 1.57 8.91 1.86
CA ILE A 105 1.95 7.81 2.75
C ILE A 105 3.45 7.89 2.99
N ILE A 106 3.82 8.10 4.25
CA ILE A 106 5.21 8.35 4.66
C ILE A 106 5.71 7.19 5.51
N ALA A 107 6.87 6.67 5.16
CA ALA A 107 7.62 5.66 5.91
C ALA A 107 8.82 6.29 6.61
N ASN A 108 9.00 5.94 7.89
CA ASN A 108 10.19 6.24 8.68
C ASN A 108 10.78 4.93 9.20
N PRO A 109 12.08 4.66 9.03
CA PRO A 109 12.67 3.45 9.57
C PRO A 109 12.71 3.51 11.10
N THR A 110 12.55 2.36 11.75
CA THR A 110 12.87 2.25 13.18
C THR A 110 14.39 2.30 13.39
N ALA A 111 14.84 2.52 14.63
CA ALA A 111 16.25 2.74 14.93
C ALA A 111 17.15 1.61 14.38
N GLY A 112 18.09 1.97 13.51
CA GLY A 112 19.04 1.03 12.90
C GLY A 112 18.50 0.23 11.71
N LYS A 113 17.31 0.57 11.20
CA LYS A 113 16.68 -0.07 10.03
C LYS A 113 16.66 0.83 8.78
N ASP A 114 17.43 1.91 8.80
CA ASP A 114 17.69 2.74 7.62
C ASP A 114 18.22 1.90 6.46
N GLY A 115 17.69 2.13 5.27
CA GLY A 115 18.05 1.35 4.09
C GLY A 115 17.19 0.12 3.83
N SER A 116 16.18 -0.15 4.68
CA SER A 116 15.17 -1.18 4.42
C SER A 116 14.51 -0.97 3.06
N LYS A 117 14.24 -2.07 2.33
CA LYS A 117 13.57 -2.03 1.04
C LYS A 117 12.07 -2.24 1.24
N ILE A 118 11.26 -1.35 0.67
CA ILE A 118 9.80 -1.44 0.71
C ILE A 118 9.24 -1.72 -0.68
N ILE A 119 8.34 -2.70 -0.76
CA ILE A 119 7.40 -2.90 -1.87
C ILE A 119 5.99 -2.87 -1.30
N TYR A 120 5.01 -2.47 -2.11
CA TYR A 120 3.63 -2.46 -1.70
C TYR A 120 2.69 -2.81 -2.85
N THR A 121 1.50 -3.25 -2.48
CA THR A 121 0.32 -3.24 -3.33
C THR A 121 -0.73 -2.35 -2.70
N VAL A 122 -1.60 -1.81 -3.55
CA VAL A 122 -2.66 -0.90 -3.13
C VAL A 122 -3.95 -1.21 -3.87
N GLN A 123 -5.06 -1.14 -3.14
CA GLN A 123 -6.41 -1.11 -3.68
C GLN A 123 -7.01 0.26 -3.39
N TYR A 124 -7.31 1.01 -4.44
CA TYR A 124 -7.92 2.33 -4.33
C TYR A 124 -9.45 2.27 -4.41
N PHE A 125 -10.11 3.15 -3.66
CA PHE A 125 -11.55 3.33 -3.66
C PHE A 125 -11.88 4.74 -4.13
N GLN A 126 -12.55 4.84 -5.27
CA GLN A 126 -12.87 6.11 -5.91
C GLN A 126 -13.88 6.91 -5.09
N ASN A 127 -13.74 8.24 -5.08
CA ASN A 127 -14.78 9.11 -4.56
C ASN A 127 -16.12 8.85 -5.25
N GLN A 128 -17.17 8.65 -4.45
CA GLN A 128 -18.55 8.59 -4.94
C GLN A 128 -19.24 9.95 -4.91
N ASN A 129 -18.69 10.89 -4.13
CA ASN A 129 -19.08 12.30 -4.08
C ASN A 129 -17.90 13.13 -4.60
N PRO A 130 -17.94 13.58 -5.86
CA PRO A 130 -16.86 14.38 -6.42
C PRO A 130 -16.64 15.65 -5.60
N LEU A 131 -15.37 16.01 -5.38
CA LEU A 131 -15.04 17.30 -4.80
C LEU A 131 -15.38 18.39 -5.83
N ILE A 132 -16.28 19.29 -5.44
CA ILE A 132 -16.55 20.50 -6.22
C ILE A 132 -15.42 21.48 -5.87
N LEU A 133 -14.50 21.68 -6.81
CA LEU A 133 -13.41 22.66 -6.72
C LEU A 133 -13.91 24.07 -7.06
#